data_AF-A0A081N3M9-F1
#
_entry.id   AF-A0A081N3M9-F1
#
_cell.length_a   1.000
_cell.length_b   1.000
_cell.length_c   1.000
_cell.angle_alpha   90.00
_cell.angle_beta   90.00
_cell.angle_gamma   90.00
#
_symmetry.space_group_name_H-M   'P 1'
#
loop_
_entity.id
_entity.type
_entity.pdbx_description
1 polymer ?
#
loop_
_entity_poly.entity_id
_entity_poly.type
_entity_poly.pdbx_seq_one_letter_code
_entity_poly.pdbx_strand_id
1 'polypeptide(L)' 'MGFLGSRDEPADQRTVESRKKLRESLNSQIEAFLASGGEIEEVPSNVTANPPQKPSGEYGNRPI' A
#
# COMPACT_ATOMS: atom_id res chain seq x y z
N MET A 1 12.46 -9.10 -20.54
CA MET A 1 11.10 -8.52 -20.61
C MET A 1 10.51 -8.56 -19.20
N GLY A 2 10.45 -7.42 -18.51
CA GLY A 2 10.06 -7.35 -17.09
C GLY A 2 8.54 -7.40 -16.90
N PHE A 3 8.09 -8.13 -15.89
CA PHE A 3 6.69 -8.31 -15.52
C PHE A 3 6.12 -6.98 -14.97
N LEU A 4 5.17 -6.37 -15.68
CA LEU A 4 4.63 -5.02 -15.40
C LEU A 4 3.34 -5.03 -14.54
N GLY A 5 3.11 -6.07 -13.75
CA GLY A 5 1.92 -6.14 -12.87
C GLY A 5 2.10 -7.17 -11.78
N SER A 6 1.25 -7.20 -10.75
CA SER A 6 1.20 -8.36 -9.84
C SER A 6 0.58 -9.56 -10.59
N ARG A 7 0.90 -10.78 -10.15
CA ARG A 7 0.30 -12.02 -10.69
C ARG A 7 -1.24 -11.99 -10.63
N ASP A 8 -1.77 -11.27 -9.66
CA ASP A 8 -3.20 -11.15 -9.37
C ASP A 8 -3.92 -10.04 -10.13
N GLU A 9 -3.19 -9.18 -10.85
CA GLU A 9 -3.79 -8.06 -11.60
C GLU A 9 -4.41 -8.56 -12.92
N PRO A 10 -5.73 -8.37 -13.17
CA PRO A 10 -6.38 -8.79 -14.40
C PRO A 10 -5.76 -8.11 -15.62
N ALA A 11 -5.71 -8.83 -16.75
CA ALA A 11 -5.04 -8.37 -17.97
C ALA A 11 -5.57 -7.02 -18.48
N ASP A 12 -6.85 -6.73 -18.29
CA ASP A 12 -7.49 -5.48 -18.70
C ASP A 12 -6.93 -4.25 -17.96
N GLN A 13 -6.46 -4.42 -16.73
CA GLN A 13 -5.84 -3.37 -15.92
C GLN A 13 -4.37 -3.11 -16.29
N ARG A 14 -3.75 -4.02 -17.07
CA ARG A 14 -2.37 -3.86 -17.55
C ARG A 14 -2.25 -2.98 -18.79
N THR A 15 -3.37 -2.52 -19.34
CA THR A 15 -3.40 -1.60 -20.48
C THR A 15 -3.04 -0.17 -20.08
N VAL A 16 -2.48 0.60 -21.02
CA VAL A 16 -2.12 2.02 -20.79
C VAL A 16 -3.37 2.86 -20.50
N GLU A 17 -4.45 2.61 -21.24
CA GLU A 17 -5.72 3.31 -21.07
C GLU A 17 -6.37 3.05 -19.70
N SER A 18 -6.31 1.81 -19.20
CA SER A 18 -6.84 1.48 -17.88
C SER A 18 -6.06 2.21 -16.77
N ARG A 19 -4.73 2.22 -16.84
CA ARG A 19 -3.89 2.99 -15.91
C ARG A 19 -4.14 4.50 -16.00
N LYS A 20 -4.41 5.02 -17.20
CA LYS A 20 -4.72 6.44 -17.40
C LYS A 20 -6.03 6.81 -16.69
N LYS A 21 -7.09 6.02 -16.88
CA LYS A 21 -8.37 6.21 -16.17
C LYS A 21 -8.23 6.14 -14.66
N LEU A 22 -7.46 5.17 -14.15
CA LEU A 22 -7.18 5.05 -12.72
C LEU A 22 -6.46 6.29 -12.19
N ARG A 23 -5.47 6.80 -12.92
CA ARG A 23 -4.73 8.02 -12.55
C ARG A 23 -5.63 9.26 -12.55
N GLU A 24 -6.49 9.40 -13.56
CA GLU A 24 -7.47 10.51 -13.63
C GLU A 24 -8.43 10.47 -12.44
N SER A 25 -8.96 9.29 -12.11
CA SER A 25 -9.86 9.11 -10.96
C SER A 25 -9.16 9.42 -9.63
N LEU A 26 -7.91 8.97 -9.46
CA LEU A 26 -7.12 9.25 -8.27
C LEU A 26 -6.83 10.76 -8.12
N ASN A 27 -6.45 11.42 -9.20
CA ASN A 27 -6.20 12.87 -9.19
C ASN A 27 -7.45 13.64 -8.75
N SER A 28 -8.64 13.30 -9.29
CA SER A 28 -9.89 13.94 -8.89
C SER A 28 -10.20 13.76 -7.40
N GLN A 29 -9.92 12.58 -6.85
CA GLN A 29 -10.11 12.33 -5.42
C GLN A 29 -9.12 13.12 -4.55
N ILE A 30 -7.86 13.24 -4.99
CA ILE A 30 -6.85 14.06 -4.31
C ILE A 30 -7.28 15.52 -4.30
N GLU A 31 -7.73 16.06 -5.42
CA GLU A 31 -8.21 17.45 -5.51
C GLU A 31 -9.39 17.69 -4.57
N ALA A 32 -10.37 16.78 -4.53
CA ALA A 32 -11.50 16.87 -3.62
C ALA A 32 -11.07 16.82 -2.14
N PHE A 33 -10.11 15.94 -1.81
CA PHE A 33 -9.56 15.82 -0.45
C PHE A 33 -8.87 17.12 -0.01
N LEU A 34 -8.02 17.69 -0.86
CA LEU A 34 -7.35 18.96 -0.60
C LEU A 34 -8.35 20.12 -0.50
N ALA A 35 -9.36 20.17 -1.37
CA ALA A 35 -10.40 21.19 -1.34
C ALA A 35 -11.27 21.11 -0.07
N SER A 36 -11.45 19.91 0.49
CA SER A 36 -12.16 19.71 1.76
C SER A 36 -11.34 20.12 3.00
N GLY A 37 -10.11 20.58 2.81
CA GLY A 37 -9.19 20.97 3.89
C GLY A 37 -8.32 19.83 4.41
N GLY A 38 -8.24 18.71 3.69
CA GLY A 38 -7.28 17.64 3.96
C GLY A 38 -5.85 18.07 3.60
N GLU A 39 -4.87 17.58 4.36
CA GLU A 39 -3.45 17.83 4.15
C GLU A 39 -2.73 16.50 3.81
N ILE A 40 -1.74 16.57 2.92
CA ILE A 40 -0.91 15.41 2.56
C ILE A 40 0.38 15.49 3.37
N GLU A 41 0.59 14.54 4.26
CA GLU A 41 1.83 14.41 5.01
C GLU A 41 2.81 13.46 4.31
N GLU A 42 4.08 13.87 4.22
CA GLU A 42 5.15 13.01 3.72
C GLU A 42 5.60 12.03 4.81
N VAL A 43 5.40 10.74 4.57
CA VAL A 43 5.87 9.69 5.49
C VAL A 43 7.29 9.28 5.09
N PRO A 44 8.31 9.49 5.95
CA PRO A 44 9.66 9.09 5.62
C PRO A 44 9.81 7.56 5.62
N SER A 45 10.67 7.05 4.73
CA SER A 45 10.77 5.61 4.43
C SER A 45 11.23 4.72 5.59
N ASN A 46 11.69 5.32 6.69
CA ASN A 46 12.12 4.64 7.91
C ASN A 46 10.98 4.40 8.91
N VAL A 47 9.77 4.88 8.66
CA VAL A 47 8.60 4.63 9.51
C VAL A 47 8.03 3.27 9.18
N THR A 48 8.47 2.25 9.93
CA THR A 48 7.87 0.90 9.89
C THR A 48 6.89 0.78 11.06
N ALA A 49 5.59 0.62 10.80
CA ALA A 49 4.51 0.75 11.79
C ALA A 49 4.57 -0.25 12.98
N ASN A 50 5.36 -1.31 12.88
CA ASN A 50 5.92 -2.06 14.01
C ASN A 50 6.95 -3.02 13.43
N PRO A 51 8.24 -2.94 13.80
CA PRO A 51 9.17 -4.01 13.46
C PRO A 51 8.69 -5.32 14.10
N PRO A 52 8.88 -6.49 13.43
CA PRO A 52 8.48 -7.77 13.99
C PRO A 52 9.13 -7.96 15.36
N GLN A 53 8.30 -8.03 16.41
CA GLN A 53 8.77 -8.23 17.77
C GLN A 53 9.19 -9.69 17.92
N LYS A 54 10.30 -9.91 18.64
CA LYS A 54 10.77 -11.27 18.96
C LYS A 54 9.65 -12.00 19.72
N PRO A 55 9.24 -13.21 19.29
CA PRO A 55 8.24 -13.96 20.04
C PRO A 55 8.75 -14.22 21.46
N SER A 56 7.90 -13.99 22.48
CA SER A 56 8.20 -14.40 23.84
C SER A 56 8.33 -15.92 23.86
N GLY A 57 9.52 -16.42 24.18
CA GLY A 57 9.85 -17.84 24.17
C GLY A 57 9.25 -18.57 25.37
N GLU A 58 7.93 -18.54 25.56
CA GLU A 58 7.26 -19.26 26.66
C GLU A 58 7.14 -20.77 26.41
N TYR A 59 7.90 -21.31 25.45
CA TYR A 59 7.99 -22.75 25.25
C TYR A 59 8.86 -23.36 26.36
N GLY A 60 8.24 -24.11 27.28
CA GLY A 60 8.90 -24.81 28.39
C GLY A 60 8.49 -24.36 29.79
N ASN A 61 7.61 -23.37 29.94
CA ASN A 61 7.11 -22.94 31.27
C ASN A 61 5.93 -23.77 31.79
N ARG A 62 5.49 -24.80 31.06
CA ARG A 62 4.53 -25.78 31.57
C ARG A 62 5.29 -27.01 32.07
N PRO A 63 5.14 -27.41 33.34
CA PRO A 63 5.67 -28.69 33.80
C PRO A 63 5.01 -29.82 33.00
N ILE A 64 5.84 -30.77 32.57
CA ILE A 64 5.47 -32.01 31.86
C ILE A 64 5.04 -33.10 32.84
#